data_AF-A0A3N5P1W9-F1
#
_entry.id   AF-A0A3N5P1W9-F1
#
_cell.length_a   1.000
_cell.length_b   1.000
_cell.length_c   1.000
_cell.angle_alpha   90.00
_cell.angle_beta   90.00
_cell.angle_gamma   90.00
#
_symmetry.space_group_name_H-M   'P 1'
#
loop_
_entity.id
_entity.type
_entity.pdbx_description
1 polymer ?
#
loop_
_entity_poly.entity_id
_entity_poly.type
_entity_poly.pdbx_seq_one_letter_code
_entity_poly.pdbx_strand_id
1 'polypeptide(L)'
;MLKPVYYNTAEGKNRVDSLIHRQFEISSQHEIRVKEILEQVRSKGDQAVVQYTRQYDAPDFEIKDLAVSQQELRAAYSKVDNDFLSSIKKAISNIEEFHIHQ
;
A
#
# COMPACT_ATOMS: atom_id res chain seq x y z
N MET A 1 2.03 24.83 -14.23
CA MET A 1 2.39 24.41 -15.61
C MET A 1 3.79 23.81 -15.59
N LEU A 2 4.00 22.68 -16.28
CA LEU A 2 5.34 22.09 -16.43
C LEU A 2 6.19 22.99 -17.34
N LYS A 3 7.45 23.20 -16.97
CA LYS A 3 8.42 23.94 -17.80
C LYS A 3 9.37 22.93 -18.45
N PRO A 4 9.52 22.95 -19.79
CA PRO A 4 10.48 22.08 -20.45
C PRO A 4 11.91 22.49 -20.08
N VAL A 5 12.77 21.50 -19.83
CA VAL A 5 14.20 21.67 -19.60
C VAL A 5 14.94 20.77 -20.58
N TYR A 6 15.97 21.29 -21.25
CA TYR A 6 16.73 20.55 -22.26
C TYR A 6 17.94 19.86 -21.64
N TYR A 7 18.05 18.54 -21.81
CA TYR A 7 19.09 17.71 -21.18
C TYR A 7 20.53 18.16 -21.50
N ASN A 8 20.78 18.68 -22.70
CA ASN A 8 22.10 19.14 -23.11
C ASN A 8 22.57 20.43 -22.42
N THR A 9 21.71 21.08 -21.64
CA THR A 9 22.05 22.28 -20.85
C THR A 9 22.54 21.92 -19.46
N ALA A 10 23.28 22.82 -18.81
CA ALA A 10 23.66 22.64 -17.40
C ALA A 10 22.42 22.52 -16.49
N GLU A 11 21.38 23.29 -16.75
CA GLU A 11 20.09 23.23 -16.04
C GLU A 11 19.44 21.84 -16.17
N GLY A 12 19.44 21.26 -17.37
CA GLY A 12 18.89 19.93 -17.63
C GLY A 12 19.67 18.81 -16.94
N LYS A 13 21.00 18.86 -16.97
CA LYS A 13 21.85 17.90 -16.25
C LYS A 13 21.61 17.97 -14.74
N ASN A 14 21.62 19.17 -14.17
CA ASN A 14 21.33 19.38 -12.75
C ASN A 14 19.91 18.90 -12.38
N ARG A 15 18.93 19.10 -13.26
CA ARG A 15 17.56 18.62 -13.03
C ARG A 15 17.49 17.10 -13.01
N VAL A 16 18.14 16.42 -13.96
CA VAL A 16 18.22 14.96 -14.00
C VAL A 16 18.94 14.43 -12.77
N ASP A 17 20.07 15.02 -12.40
CA ASP A 17 20.80 14.64 -11.18
C ASP A 17 19.93 14.79 -9.93
N SER A 18 19.15 15.87 -9.82
CA SER A 18 18.20 16.06 -8.71
C SER A 18 17.07 15.02 -8.66
N LEU A 19 16.67 14.49 -9.82
CA LEU A 19 15.61 13.48 -9.91
C LEU A 19 16.14 12.09 -9.59
N ILE A 20 17.34 11.77 -10.04
CA ILE A 20 18.04 10.51 -9.73
C ILE A 20 18.33 10.44 -8.23
N HIS A 21 18.80 11.54 -7.64
CA HIS A 21 19.14 11.63 -6.22
C HIS A 21 17.98 12.17 -5.38
N ARG A 22 16.73 12.05 -5.87
CA ARG A 22 15.56 12.53 -5.13
C ARG A 22 15.40 11.71 -3.86
N GLN A 23 15.92 12.25 -2.76
CA GLN A 23 15.68 11.71 -1.44
C GLN A 23 14.34 12.23 -0.92
N PHE A 24 13.55 11.34 -0.36
CA PHE A 24 12.40 11.73 0.45
C PHE A 24 12.91 11.98 1.86
N GLU A 25 12.70 13.19 2.38
CA GLU A 25 12.92 13.45 3.81
C GLU A 25 11.90 12.63 4.59
N ILE A 26 12.37 11.56 5.24
CA ILE A 26 11.60 10.86 6.24
C ILE A 26 11.64 11.73 7.49
N SER A 27 10.51 12.34 7.85
CA SER A 27 10.40 13.08 9.11
C SER A 27 10.72 12.14 10.27
N SER A 28 11.65 12.57 11.12
CA SER A 28 12.05 11.86 12.35
C SER A 28 10.85 11.56 13.26
N GLN A 29 9.78 12.37 13.17
CA GLN A 29 8.55 12.14 13.92
C GLN A 29 7.79 10.90 13.44
N HIS A 30 7.76 10.63 12.13
CA HIS A 30 7.14 9.41 11.60
C HIS A 30 7.93 8.17 12.03
N GLU A 31 9.26 8.25 12.03
CA GLU A 31 10.11 7.15 12.49
C GLU A 31 9.84 6.81 13.96
N ILE A 32 9.78 7.83 14.83
CA ILE A 32 9.44 7.65 16.25
C ILE A 32 8.08 6.98 16.40
N ARG A 33 7.06 7.49 15.68
CA ARG A 33 5.70 6.95 15.79
C ARG A 33 5.59 5.51 15.31
N VAL A 34 6.27 5.17 14.22
CA VAL A 34 6.30 3.79 13.68
C VAL A 34 7.01 2.86 14.66
N LYS A 35 8.13 3.29 15.25
CA LYS A 35 8.84 2.51 16.28
C LYS A 35 7.95 2.19 17.48
N GLU A 36 7.21 3.17 17.98
CA GLU A 36 6.24 2.97 19.06
C GLU A 36 5.18 1.92 18.69
N ILE A 37 4.59 2.03 17.50
CA ILE A 37 3.56 1.08 17.01
C ILE A 37 4.14 -0.34 16.95
N LEU A 38 5.34 -0.51 16.38
CA LEU A 38 6.01 -1.81 16.29
C LEU A 38 6.28 -2.42 17.66
N GLU A 39 6.75 -1.62 18.63
CA GLU A 39 6.98 -2.08 20.01
C GLU A 39 5.68 -2.48 20.71
N GLN A 40 4.60 -1.72 20.51
CA GLN A 40 3.28 -2.06 21.05
C GLN A 40 2.73 -3.34 20.44
N VAL A 41 2.81 -3.51 19.12
CA VAL A 41 2.36 -4.75 18.44
C VAL A 41 3.21 -5.94 18.89
N ARG A 42 4.53 -5.79 19.04
CA ARG A 42 5.41 -6.85 19.52
C ARG A 42 5.08 -7.30 20.95
N SER A 43 4.73 -6.37 21.83
CA SER A 43 4.47 -6.65 23.24
C SER A 43 3.03 -7.09 23.52
N LYS A 44 2.05 -6.58 22.77
CA LYS A 44 0.61 -6.77 23.04
C LYS A 44 -0.15 -7.53 21.94
N GLY A 45 0.50 -7.84 20.81
CA GLY A 45 -0.08 -8.60 19.71
C GLY A 45 -1.37 -7.97 19.17
N ASP A 46 -2.37 -8.82 18.95
CA ASP A 46 -3.68 -8.46 18.37
C ASP A 46 -4.40 -7.33 19.11
N GLN A 47 -4.19 -7.19 20.42
CA GLN A 47 -4.79 -6.08 21.17
C GLN A 47 -4.28 -4.73 20.70
N ALA A 48 -2.98 -4.61 20.41
CA ALA A 48 -2.41 -3.39 19.86
C ALA A 48 -2.87 -3.16 18.43
N VAL A 49 -2.99 -4.22 17.62
CA VAL A 49 -3.54 -4.12 16.26
C VAL A 49 -4.95 -3.54 16.32
N VAL A 50 -5.85 -4.13 17.10
CA VAL A 50 -7.23 -3.63 17.27
C VAL A 50 -7.25 -2.19 17.78
N GLN A 51 -6.40 -1.85 18.76
CA GLN A 51 -6.30 -0.48 19.27
C GLN A 51 -5.94 0.51 18.16
N TYR A 52 -4.93 0.22 17.35
CA TYR A 52 -4.51 1.12 16.27
C TYR A 52 -5.49 1.14 15.11
N THR A 53 -6.13 0.03 14.76
CA THR A 53 -7.22 0.01 13.78
C THR A 53 -8.37 0.90 14.23
N ARG A 54 -8.76 0.87 15.52
CA ARG A 54 -9.77 1.79 16.05
C ARG A 54 -9.36 3.24 16.00
N GLN A 55 -8.08 3.51 16.25
CA GLN A 55 -7.56 4.86 16.25
C GLN A 55 -7.53 5.48 14.84
N TYR A 56 -7.22 4.70 13.81
CA TYR A 56 -6.93 5.23 12.48
C TYR A 56 -8.00 4.95 11.42
N ASP A 57 -8.70 3.80 11.52
CA ASP A 57 -9.51 3.29 10.40
C ASP A 57 -10.97 3.00 10.79
N ALA A 58 -11.20 2.20 11.84
CA ALA A 58 -12.51 1.64 12.17
C ALA A 58 -12.76 1.63 13.70
N PRO A 59 -13.40 2.66 14.27
CA PRO A 59 -13.49 2.87 15.73
C PRO A 59 -14.19 1.74 16.50
N ASP A 60 -15.05 0.98 15.83
CA ASP A 60 -15.80 -0.15 16.41
C ASP A 60 -15.15 -1.52 16.17
N PHE A 61 -13.94 -1.57 15.58
CA PHE A 61 -13.27 -2.82 15.20
C PHE A 61 -13.01 -3.74 16.41
N GLU A 62 -13.28 -5.04 16.30
CA GLU A 62 -13.06 -6.02 17.36
C GLU A 62 -12.04 -7.09 16.94
N ILE A 63 -11.51 -7.83 17.91
CA ILE A 63 -10.56 -8.94 17.65
C ILE A 63 -11.14 -9.95 16.64
N LYS A 64 -12.45 -10.22 16.70
CA LYS A 64 -13.11 -11.18 15.82
C LYS A 64 -13.11 -10.72 14.34
N ASP A 65 -12.90 -9.43 14.08
CA ASP A 65 -12.94 -8.83 12.76
C ASP A 65 -11.57 -8.88 12.05
N LEU A 66 -10.52 -9.38 12.73
CA LEU A 66 -9.17 -9.53 12.15
C LEU A 66 -9.15 -10.44 10.91
N ALA A 67 -10.04 -11.43 10.86
CA ALA A 67 -10.15 -12.35 9.75
C ALA A 67 -11.49 -12.16 9.03
N VAL A 68 -11.44 -11.84 7.75
CA VAL A 68 -12.63 -11.76 6.89
C VAL A 68 -13.24 -13.16 6.74
N SER A 69 -14.55 -13.26 6.94
CA SER A 69 -15.27 -14.52 6.81
C SER A 69 -15.47 -14.95 5.36
N GLN A 70 -15.64 -16.26 5.16
CA GLN A 70 -16.01 -16.81 3.84
C GLN A 70 -17.35 -16.26 3.33
N GLN A 71 -18.26 -15.89 4.23
CA GLN A 71 -19.53 -15.30 3.87
C GLN A 71 -19.36 -13.88 3.32
N GLU A 72 -18.54 -13.05 3.95
CA GLU A 72 -18.23 -11.70 3.48
C GLU A 72 -17.53 -11.74 2.13
N LEU A 73 -16.60 -12.67 1.92
CA LEU A 73 -15.97 -12.89 0.62
C LEU A 73 -17.02 -13.21 -0.45
N ARG A 74 -17.90 -14.20 -0.22
CA ARG A 74 -18.96 -14.54 -1.18
C ARG A 74 -19.90 -13.37 -1.48
N ALA A 75 -20.27 -12.62 -0.44
CA ALA A 75 -21.12 -11.44 -0.58
C ALA A 75 -20.42 -10.30 -1.35
N ALA A 76 -19.10 -10.16 -1.22
CA ALA A 76 -18.32 -9.23 -2.02
C ALA A 76 -18.30 -9.67 -3.50
N TYR A 77 -18.04 -10.95 -3.78
CA TYR A 77 -18.06 -11.48 -5.15
C TYR A 77 -19.40 -11.24 -5.87
N SER A 78 -20.53 -11.34 -5.17
CA SER A 78 -21.85 -11.09 -5.77
C SER A 78 -22.16 -9.62 -6.04
N LYS A 79 -21.36 -8.69 -5.51
CA LYS A 79 -21.52 -7.24 -5.70
C LYS A 79 -20.66 -6.68 -6.84
N VAL A 80 -19.75 -7.48 -7.37
CA VAL A 80 -18.83 -7.07 -8.42
C VAL A 80 -19.40 -7.45 -9.78
N ASP A 81 -19.30 -6.52 -10.73
CA ASP A 81 -19.73 -6.76 -12.11
C ASP A 81 -18.87 -7.84 -12.80
N ASN A 82 -19.50 -8.60 -13.70
CA ASN A 82 -18.87 -9.72 -14.40
C ASN A 82 -17.75 -9.27 -15.35
N ASP A 83 -17.89 -8.11 -16.01
CA ASP A 83 -16.85 -7.62 -16.93
C ASP A 83 -15.61 -7.17 -16.16
N PHE A 84 -15.81 -6.56 -14.98
CA PHE A 84 -14.71 -6.25 -14.07
C PHE A 84 -14.02 -7.53 -13.57
N LEU A 85 -14.78 -8.54 -13.12
CA LEU A 85 -14.21 -9.83 -12.70
C LEU A 85 -13.45 -10.53 -13.83
N SER A 86 -13.95 -10.47 -15.06
CA SER A 86 -13.28 -11.01 -16.25
C SER A 86 -11.93 -10.32 -16.48
N SER A 87 -11.90 -8.99 -16.33
CA SER A 87 -10.68 -8.20 -16.47
C SER A 87 -9.61 -8.57 -15.43
N ILE A 88 -10.01 -8.76 -14.16
CA ILE A 88 -9.11 -9.23 -13.10
C ILE A 88 -8.59 -10.64 -13.39
N LYS A 89 -9.44 -11.57 -13.81
CA LYS A 89 -9.02 -12.94 -14.17
C LYS A 89 -8.00 -12.96 -15.31
N LYS A 90 -8.17 -12.11 -16.32
CA LYS A 90 -7.19 -11.97 -17.40
C LYS A 90 -5.86 -11.43 -16.88
N ALA A 91 -5.87 -10.44 -16.00
CA ALA A 91 -4.65 -9.92 -15.38
C ALA A 91 -3.93 -11.01 -14.57
N ILE A 92 -4.67 -11.81 -13.78
CA ILE A 92 -4.11 -12.95 -13.04
C ILE A 92 -3.42 -13.93 -13.99
N SER A 93 -4.09 -14.36 -15.06
CA SER A 93 -3.53 -15.30 -16.04
C SER A 93 -2.23 -14.78 -16.66
N ASN A 94 -2.18 -13.50 -17.05
CA ASN A 94 -0.99 -12.90 -17.65
C ASN A 94 0.19 -12.84 -16.65
N ILE A 95 -0.11 -12.51 -15.38
CA ILE A 95 0.89 -12.46 -14.31
C ILE A 95 1.44 -13.86 -14.04
N GLU A 96 0.56 -14.86 -13.89
CA GLU A 96 0.96 -16.26 -13.65
C GLU A 96 1.80 -16.81 -14.80
N GLU A 97 1.37 -16.63 -16.04
CA GLU A 97 2.11 -17.08 -17.22
C GLU A 97 3.52 -16.48 -17.26
N PHE A 98 3.66 -15.18 -16.99
CA PHE A 98 4.98 -14.56 -16.94
C PHE A 98 5.87 -15.13 -15.83
N HIS A 99 5.33 -15.32 -14.61
CA HIS A 99 6.13 -15.79 -13.47
C HIS A 99 6.51 -17.27 -13.57
N ILE A 100 5.73 -18.10 -14.26
CA ILE A 100 6.07 -19.52 -14.48
C ILE A 100 7.29 -19.69 -15.39
N HIS A 101 7.59 -18.70 -16.25
CA HIS A 101 8.70 -18.73 -17.19
C HIS A 101 9.94 -17.93 -16.73
N GLN A 102 9.99 -17.49 -15.45
CA GLN A 102 11.18 -16.92 -14.81
C GLN A 102 11.98 -17.99 -14.07
#